data_AF-A0A813FXP2-F1
#
_entry.id   AF-A0A813FXP2-F1
#
_cell.length_a   1.000
_cell.length_b   1.000
_cell.length_c   1.000
_cell.angle_alpha   90.00
_cell.angle_beta   90.00
_cell.angle_gamma   90.00
#
_symmetry.space_group_name_H-M   'P 1'
#
loop_
_entity.id
_entity.type
_entity.pdbx_description
1 polymer ?
#
loop_
_entity_poly.entity_id
_entity_poly.type
_entity_poly.pdbx_seq_one_letter_code
_entity_poly.pdbx_strand_id
1 'polypeptide(L)'
;MRLPARSLRRFRWFPAVMDAAGLPSSTVYVKGRLVDLARGGQLRPNTSMISGFNLNDGALFVPGFGSLLESMTSGGLASYFAERFGEERVSALADTFPIQAAVQPPWLSRYFYSAQECETDFSYACTAQWVSTGATAQGLSAYIYQFSEPTSGGLVLHGDEIGYVFGTLRTPSAQQAAVSNITMTFWANFAKTGNPNGPGLPSWPIWNGSAAILNMSSSPVVLRTRRTIPSWVARSLNPTGTFMQVAYLQPFRSHHYKGRALPASWTSCTFERNGLVLVGMLHAFLRGEVPA
;
A
#
# COMPACT_ATOMS: atom_id res chain seq x y z
N MET A 1 -1.24 -44.58 30.35
CA MET A 1 -0.20 -43.52 30.37
C MET A 1 -0.76 -42.32 29.60
N ARG A 2 -1.18 -41.26 30.28
CA ARG A 2 -1.74 -40.03 29.66
C ARG A 2 -0.65 -38.97 29.60
N LEU A 3 -0.39 -38.42 28.42
CA LEU A 3 0.52 -37.28 28.23
C LEU A 3 -0.13 -35.99 28.76
N PRO A 4 0.64 -35.02 29.30
CA PRO A 4 0.09 -33.82 29.92
C PRO A 4 -0.34 -32.77 28.89
N ALA A 5 -1.49 -32.15 29.13
CA ALA A 5 -2.01 -31.03 28.35
C ALA A 5 -1.10 -29.81 28.51
N ARG A 6 -0.36 -29.45 27.46
CA ARG A 6 0.34 -28.15 27.40
C ARG A 6 -0.67 -27.03 27.18
N SER A 7 -0.42 -25.93 27.87
CA SER A 7 -1.29 -24.75 28.03
C SER A 7 -1.78 -24.14 26.71
N LEU A 8 -3.10 -24.16 26.51
CA LEU A 8 -3.77 -23.20 25.65
C LEU A 8 -3.63 -21.83 26.31
N ARG A 9 -2.78 -20.94 25.76
CA ARG A 9 -2.86 -19.51 26.10
C ARG A 9 -4.26 -19.05 25.72
N ARG A 10 -5.11 -18.76 26.71
CA ARG A 10 -6.42 -18.15 26.49
C ARG A 10 -6.20 -16.85 25.73
N PHE A 11 -6.73 -16.77 24.51
CA PHE A 11 -6.98 -15.48 23.88
C PHE A 11 -7.95 -14.72 24.79
N ARG A 12 -7.47 -13.64 25.41
CA ARG A 12 -8.36 -12.68 26.06
C ARG A 12 -9.09 -11.94 24.96
N TRP A 13 -10.38 -12.22 24.81
CA TRP A 13 -11.29 -11.30 24.14
C TRP A 13 -11.31 -10.02 24.97
N PHE A 14 -11.01 -8.88 24.36
CA PHE A 14 -11.37 -7.61 24.95
C PHE A 14 -12.90 -7.53 24.89
N PRO A 15 -13.61 -7.38 26.02
CA PRO A 15 -15.05 -7.15 25.97
C PRO A 15 -15.32 -5.87 25.19
N ALA A 16 -16.40 -5.86 24.40
CA ALA A 16 -16.87 -4.64 23.76
C ALA A 16 -17.10 -3.59 24.85
N VAL A 17 -16.50 -2.41 24.70
CA VAL A 17 -16.79 -1.27 25.56
C VAL A 17 -18.14 -0.73 25.09
N MET A 18 -19.19 -1.03 25.84
CA MET A 18 -20.52 -0.49 25.59
C MET A 18 -20.57 0.94 26.13
N ASP A 19 -21.23 1.85 25.42
CA ASP A 19 -21.49 3.18 25.96
C ASP A 19 -22.61 3.13 27.01
N ALA A 20 -22.87 4.27 27.66
CA ALA A 20 -23.92 4.40 28.67
C ALA A 20 -25.35 4.14 28.15
N ALA A 21 -25.53 4.06 26.82
CA ALA A 21 -26.80 3.74 26.17
C ALA A 21 -26.89 2.25 25.75
N GLY A 22 -25.89 1.44 26.05
CA GLY A 22 -25.89 0.01 25.72
C GLY A 22 -25.67 -0.29 24.23
N LEU A 23 -25.25 0.70 23.45
CA LEU A 23 -24.77 0.49 22.08
C LEU A 23 -23.28 0.10 22.15
N PRO A 24 -22.77 -0.68 21.17
CA PRO A 24 -21.32 -0.81 21.02
C PRO A 24 -20.79 0.61 20.91
N SER A 25 -19.99 1.08 21.89
CA SER A 25 -19.42 2.42 21.74
C SER A 25 -18.71 2.41 20.39
N SER A 26 -18.84 3.47 19.62
CA SER A 26 -18.18 3.68 18.32
C SER A 26 -16.66 3.78 18.52
N THR A 27 -16.10 2.73 19.10
CA THR A 27 -14.80 2.70 19.75
C THR A 27 -13.81 2.81 18.63
N VAL A 28 -13.09 3.92 18.61
CA VAL A 28 -12.03 4.24 17.66
C VAL A 28 -11.22 2.98 17.30
N TYR A 29 -11.43 2.45 16.09
CA TYR A 29 -10.77 1.24 15.59
C TYR A 29 -9.27 1.44 15.34
N VAL A 30 -8.82 2.70 15.23
CA VAL A 30 -7.43 3.09 14.95
C VAL A 30 -6.99 4.15 15.94
N LYS A 31 -6.12 3.79 16.89
CA LYS A 31 -5.72 4.62 18.05
C LYS A 31 -4.81 5.82 17.72
N GLY A 32 -4.45 6.00 16.46
CA GLY A 32 -3.55 7.05 16.01
C GLY A 32 -3.07 6.81 14.59
N ARG A 33 -2.26 7.74 14.05
CA ARG A 33 -1.69 7.58 12.71
C ARG A 33 -0.79 6.35 12.67
N LEU A 34 -0.90 5.56 11.61
CA LEU A 34 -0.17 4.29 11.50
C LEU A 34 1.34 4.44 11.67
N VAL A 35 1.93 5.51 11.12
CA VAL A 35 3.36 5.82 11.29
C VAL A 35 3.73 6.07 12.75
N ASP A 36 2.88 6.77 13.51
CA ASP A 36 3.11 7.05 14.94
C ASP A 36 2.94 5.77 15.78
N LEU A 37 1.95 4.95 15.44
CA LEU A 37 1.75 3.64 16.06
C LEU A 37 2.95 2.70 15.79
N ALA A 38 3.49 2.71 14.55
CA ALA A 38 4.69 1.98 14.18
C ALA A 38 5.90 2.42 14.99
N ARG A 39 6.18 3.72 15.00
CA ARG A 39 7.31 4.30 15.76
C ARG A 39 7.19 4.06 17.27
N GLY A 40 5.97 4.06 17.79
CA GLY A 40 5.69 3.83 19.22
C GLY A 40 5.62 2.36 19.63
N GLY A 41 5.91 1.40 18.75
CA GLY A 41 5.84 -0.03 19.10
C GLY A 41 4.43 -0.55 19.37
N GLN A 42 3.41 0.14 18.85
CA GLN A 42 1.99 -0.18 19.07
C GLN A 42 1.39 -1.06 17.96
N LEU A 43 2.19 -1.42 16.95
CA LEU A 43 1.79 -2.46 16.00
C LEU A 43 1.72 -3.81 16.70
N ARG A 44 0.96 -4.73 16.10
CA ARG A 44 0.88 -6.09 16.62
C ARG A 44 2.29 -6.71 16.68
N PRO A 45 2.71 -7.22 17.85
CA PRO A 45 4.05 -7.82 17.99
C PRO A 45 4.17 -9.10 17.15
N ASN A 46 5.41 -9.49 16.84
CA ASN A 46 5.74 -10.73 16.11
C ASN A 46 5.00 -10.87 14.77
N THR A 47 4.73 -9.75 14.09
CA THR A 47 4.06 -9.73 12.81
C THR A 47 5.00 -9.13 11.77
N SER A 48 5.47 -9.96 10.85
CA SER A 48 6.17 -9.47 9.66
C SER A 48 5.19 -8.71 8.75
N MET A 49 5.70 -7.79 7.94
CA MET A 49 4.91 -7.06 6.95
C MET A 49 5.55 -7.08 5.56
N ILE A 50 4.71 -7.15 4.55
CA ILE A 50 5.04 -6.70 3.19
C ILE A 50 4.34 -5.36 2.99
N SER A 51 5.06 -4.38 2.47
CA SER A 51 4.50 -3.12 1.95
C SER A 51 5.07 -2.84 0.57
N GLY A 52 4.40 -2.01 -0.21
CA GLY A 52 4.91 -1.65 -1.52
C GLY A 52 4.03 -0.65 -2.23
N PHE A 53 4.44 -0.35 -3.45
CA PHE A 53 3.83 0.63 -4.34
C PHE A 53 4.19 0.29 -5.78
N ASN A 54 3.45 0.84 -6.73
CA ASN A 54 3.71 0.68 -8.16
C ASN A 54 4.59 1.82 -8.69
N LEU A 55 5.31 1.59 -9.79
CA LEU A 55 6.23 2.58 -10.35
C LEU A 55 5.52 3.92 -10.67
N ASN A 56 4.27 3.86 -11.13
CA ASN A 56 3.43 5.02 -11.44
C ASN A 56 2.15 5.05 -10.61
N ASP A 57 2.22 4.65 -9.33
CA ASP A 57 1.07 4.54 -8.42
C ASP A 57 0.24 5.83 -8.35
N GLY A 58 0.92 6.97 -8.32
CA GLY A 58 0.30 8.28 -8.23
C GLY A 58 -0.34 8.77 -9.53
N ALA A 59 -0.06 8.16 -10.68
CA ALA A 59 -0.47 8.70 -11.97
C ALA A 59 -1.98 8.86 -12.12
N LEU A 60 -2.77 7.89 -11.64
CA LEU A 60 -4.25 7.94 -11.68
C LEU A 60 -4.84 9.11 -10.86
N PHE A 61 -4.07 9.65 -9.92
CA PHE A 61 -4.53 10.63 -8.95
C PHE A 61 -4.03 12.05 -9.23
N VAL A 62 -3.21 12.22 -10.27
CA VAL A 62 -2.89 13.54 -10.80
C VAL A 62 -4.13 14.08 -11.54
N PRO A 63 -4.65 15.27 -11.17
CA PRO A 63 -5.79 15.87 -11.88
C PRO A 63 -5.54 15.98 -13.39
N GLY A 64 -6.52 15.56 -14.18
CA GLY A 64 -6.39 15.51 -15.64
C GLY A 64 -5.67 14.26 -16.17
N PHE A 65 -5.50 13.21 -15.37
CA PHE A 65 -5.10 11.88 -15.85
C PHE A 65 -5.95 11.46 -17.06
N GLY A 66 -5.31 10.82 -18.04
CA GLY A 66 -5.90 10.53 -19.36
C GLY A 66 -5.72 11.69 -20.35
N SER A 67 -6.20 12.90 -20.02
CA SER A 67 -6.14 14.05 -20.94
C SER A 67 -4.79 14.77 -20.98
N LEU A 68 -4.04 14.77 -19.87
CA LEU A 68 -2.79 15.53 -19.72
C LEU A 68 -1.53 14.67 -19.81
N LEU A 69 -1.68 13.36 -20.07
CA LEU A 69 -0.58 12.41 -20.12
C LEU A 69 0.52 12.85 -21.09
N GLU A 70 0.16 13.29 -22.28
CA GLU A 70 1.12 13.72 -23.31
C GLU A 70 1.36 15.24 -23.33
N SER A 71 0.49 16.02 -22.68
CA SER A 71 0.35 17.46 -22.93
C SER A 71 0.52 18.37 -21.72
N MET A 72 0.72 17.82 -20.50
CA MET A 72 0.94 18.67 -19.31
C MET A 72 2.12 19.62 -19.53
N THR A 73 1.92 20.89 -19.20
CA THR A 73 2.92 21.96 -19.35
C THR A 73 3.64 22.24 -18.03
N SER A 74 4.70 23.05 -18.05
CA SER A 74 5.33 23.56 -16.83
C SER A 74 4.36 24.32 -15.93
N GLY A 75 3.47 25.13 -16.53
CA GLY A 75 2.41 25.82 -15.80
C GLY A 75 1.44 24.85 -15.15
N GLY A 76 1.03 23.80 -15.87
CA GLY A 76 0.15 22.76 -15.32
C GLY A 76 0.77 22.01 -14.14
N LEU A 77 2.07 21.72 -14.19
CA LEU A 77 2.79 21.14 -13.05
C LEU A 77 2.86 22.10 -11.85
N ALA A 78 3.14 23.38 -12.10
CA ALA A 78 3.17 24.38 -11.04
C ALA A 78 1.78 24.53 -10.37
N SER A 79 0.71 24.54 -11.16
CA SER A 79 -0.67 24.52 -10.67
C SER A 79 -0.97 23.28 -9.84
N TYR A 80 -0.57 22.09 -10.30
CA TYR A 80 -0.72 20.86 -9.51
C TYR A 80 -0.03 20.96 -8.15
N PHE A 81 1.23 21.42 -8.11
CA PHE A 81 1.94 21.59 -6.84
C PHE A 81 1.26 22.62 -5.92
N ALA A 82 0.85 23.77 -6.48
CA ALA A 82 0.19 24.83 -5.73
C ALA A 82 -1.16 24.36 -5.15
N GLU A 83 -2.00 23.72 -5.96
CA GLU A 83 -3.32 23.25 -5.54
C GLU A 83 -3.22 22.11 -4.52
N ARG A 84 -2.30 21.16 -4.74
CA ARG A 84 -2.19 19.96 -3.90
C ARG A 84 -1.50 20.24 -2.57
N PHE A 85 -0.52 21.14 -2.57
CA PHE A 85 0.37 21.34 -1.44
C PHE A 85 0.43 22.78 -0.93
N GLY A 86 0.06 23.79 -1.72
CA GLY A 86 0.17 25.21 -1.38
C GLY A 86 1.22 25.92 -2.24
N GLU A 87 0.92 27.15 -2.68
CA GLU A 87 1.81 27.97 -3.53
C GLU A 87 3.20 28.14 -2.93
N GLU A 88 3.29 28.26 -1.60
CA GLU A 88 4.54 28.48 -0.88
C GLU A 88 5.52 27.30 -0.97
N ARG A 89 5.05 26.14 -1.47
CA ARG A 89 5.84 24.90 -1.56
C ARG A 89 6.27 24.56 -2.99
N VAL A 90 5.78 25.27 -3.99
CA VAL A 90 6.03 24.98 -5.42
C VAL A 90 7.52 24.93 -5.73
N SER A 91 8.30 25.91 -5.25
CA SER A 91 9.75 25.95 -5.50
C SER A 91 10.46 24.72 -4.91
N ALA A 92 10.17 24.38 -3.66
CA ALA A 92 10.83 23.26 -3.01
C ALA A 92 10.41 21.90 -3.59
N LEU A 93 9.16 21.80 -4.07
CA LEU A 93 8.69 20.62 -4.81
C LEU A 93 9.36 20.51 -6.19
N ALA A 94 9.58 21.63 -6.89
CA ALA A 94 10.32 21.63 -8.14
C ALA A 94 11.79 21.19 -7.96
N ASP A 95 12.43 21.55 -6.84
CA ASP A 95 13.78 21.07 -6.50
C ASP A 95 13.79 19.57 -6.14
N THR A 96 12.75 19.08 -5.46
CA THR A 96 12.62 17.69 -5.03
C THR A 96 12.24 16.75 -6.18
N PHE A 97 11.42 17.24 -7.11
CA PHE A 97 10.93 16.55 -8.30
C PHE A 97 11.39 17.31 -9.54
N PRO A 98 12.69 17.23 -9.87
CA PRO A 98 13.23 17.93 -11.02
C PRO A 98 12.71 17.31 -12.31
N ILE A 99 12.51 18.16 -13.32
CA ILE A 99 12.03 17.71 -14.62
C ILE A 99 13.13 16.95 -15.35
N GLN A 100 12.89 15.68 -15.63
CA GLN A 100 13.83 14.85 -16.36
C GLN A 100 13.91 15.26 -17.83
N ALA A 101 15.11 15.15 -18.41
CA ALA A 101 15.34 15.42 -19.82
C ALA A 101 14.63 14.40 -20.73
N ALA A 102 14.55 13.14 -20.28
CA ALA A 102 13.83 12.05 -20.92
C ALA A 102 13.08 11.24 -19.86
N VAL A 103 11.89 10.75 -20.20
CA VAL A 103 11.04 9.93 -19.34
C VAL A 103 10.57 8.70 -20.08
N GLN A 104 10.11 7.69 -19.34
CA GLN A 104 9.49 6.49 -19.89
C GLN A 104 8.03 6.41 -19.43
N PRO A 105 7.09 6.10 -20.34
CA PRO A 105 7.30 5.97 -21.80
C PRO A 105 7.60 7.33 -22.47
N PRO A 106 8.23 7.38 -23.67
CA PRO A 106 8.73 8.62 -24.26
C PRO A 106 7.65 9.61 -24.69
N TRP A 107 6.43 9.12 -24.91
CA TRP A 107 5.26 9.94 -25.22
C TRP A 107 4.73 10.69 -23.98
N LEU A 108 5.10 10.26 -22.77
CA LEU A 108 4.62 10.87 -21.55
C LEU A 108 5.23 12.27 -21.39
N SER A 109 4.39 13.26 -21.08
CA SER A 109 4.87 14.58 -20.71
C SER A 109 5.82 14.47 -19.52
N ARG A 110 7.02 15.01 -19.68
CA ARG A 110 8.01 15.13 -18.58
C ARG A 110 7.48 15.89 -17.37
N TYR A 111 6.50 16.78 -17.57
CA TYR A 111 5.84 17.51 -16.49
C TYR A 111 4.81 16.63 -15.78
N PHE A 112 4.02 15.86 -16.55
CA PHE A 112 3.12 14.86 -15.96
C PHE A 112 3.89 13.79 -15.19
N TYR A 113 5.02 13.33 -15.75
CA TYR A 113 5.92 12.42 -15.08
C TYR A 113 6.40 12.97 -13.73
N SER A 114 6.76 14.25 -13.67
CA SER A 114 7.15 14.90 -12.40
C SER A 114 5.99 14.99 -11.40
N ALA A 115 4.77 15.29 -11.86
CA ALA A 115 3.58 15.32 -11.01
C ALA A 115 3.27 13.93 -10.43
N GLN A 116 3.28 12.88 -11.26
CA GLN A 116 3.01 11.52 -10.79
C GLN A 116 4.13 10.96 -9.91
N GLU A 117 5.40 11.35 -10.13
CA GLU A 117 6.50 10.99 -9.21
C GLU A 117 6.20 11.55 -7.81
N CYS A 118 5.79 12.82 -7.76
CA CYS A 118 5.40 13.50 -6.53
C CYS A 118 4.23 12.82 -5.83
N GLU A 119 3.15 12.54 -6.56
CA GLU A 119 1.98 11.86 -6.02
C GLU A 119 2.32 10.43 -5.54
N THR A 120 3.13 9.69 -6.32
CA THR A 120 3.56 8.34 -5.96
C THR A 120 4.39 8.36 -4.69
N ASP A 121 5.36 9.28 -4.59
CA ASP A 121 6.20 9.39 -3.40
C ASP A 121 5.38 9.80 -2.18
N PHE A 122 4.51 10.81 -2.33
CA PHE A 122 3.74 11.39 -1.24
C PHE A 122 2.71 10.42 -0.67
N SER A 123 1.92 9.79 -1.54
CA SER A 123 0.76 9.00 -1.13
C SER A 123 1.12 7.53 -0.86
N TYR A 124 2.16 6.97 -1.50
CA TYR A 124 2.42 5.52 -1.50
C TYR A 124 3.83 5.16 -1.04
N ALA A 125 4.87 5.63 -1.73
CA ALA A 125 6.23 5.14 -1.48
C ALA A 125 6.77 5.57 -0.11
N CYS A 126 6.60 6.84 0.27
CA CYS A 126 7.08 7.30 1.58
C CYS A 126 6.27 6.73 2.74
N THR A 127 4.97 6.53 2.56
CA THR A 127 4.11 5.95 3.61
C THR A 127 4.52 4.49 3.88
N ALA A 128 4.76 3.69 2.82
CA ALA A 128 5.34 2.35 2.89
C ALA A 128 6.67 2.32 3.66
N GLN A 129 7.58 3.24 3.33
CA GLN A 129 8.90 3.33 3.95
C GLN A 129 8.83 3.78 5.41
N TRP A 130 8.02 4.79 5.76
CA TRP A 130 7.94 5.33 7.12
C TRP A 130 7.32 4.34 8.11
N VAL A 131 6.25 3.65 7.73
CA VAL A 131 5.65 2.60 8.56
C VAL A 131 6.63 1.44 8.74
N SER A 132 7.26 0.99 7.65
CA SER A 132 8.26 -0.08 7.70
C SER A 132 9.45 0.29 8.57
N THR A 133 9.93 1.53 8.50
CA THR A 133 11.03 2.04 9.34
C THR A 133 10.63 2.08 10.81
N GLY A 134 9.41 2.56 11.12
CA GLY A 134 8.89 2.54 12.49
C GLY A 134 8.80 1.10 13.02
N ALA A 135 8.30 0.18 12.21
CA ALA A 135 8.15 -1.22 12.57
C ALA A 135 9.51 -1.92 12.80
N THR A 136 10.48 -1.72 11.92
CA THR A 136 11.81 -2.37 12.03
C THR A 136 12.64 -1.81 13.17
N ALA A 137 12.49 -0.52 13.49
CA ALA A 137 13.05 0.07 14.70
C ALA A 137 12.51 -0.57 16.00
N GLN A 138 11.34 -1.21 15.93
CA GLN A 138 10.71 -1.94 17.04
C GLN A 138 10.96 -3.46 16.97
N GLY A 139 11.89 -3.91 16.12
CA GLY A 139 12.28 -5.31 15.99
C GLY A 139 11.35 -6.17 15.12
N LEU A 140 10.38 -5.57 14.42
CA LEU A 140 9.57 -6.29 13.44
C LEU A 140 10.32 -6.46 12.11
N SER A 141 9.96 -7.45 11.31
CA SER A 141 10.48 -7.60 9.95
C SER A 141 9.54 -6.92 8.95
N ALA A 142 10.09 -6.09 8.06
CA ALA A 142 9.36 -5.48 6.96
C ALA A 142 10.09 -5.76 5.63
N TYR A 143 9.33 -6.00 4.58
CA TYR A 143 9.83 -6.21 3.21
C TYR A 143 9.12 -5.22 2.30
N ILE A 144 9.89 -4.40 1.56
CA ILE A 144 9.32 -3.37 0.67
C ILE A 144 9.52 -3.80 -0.78
N TYR A 145 8.48 -3.72 -1.61
CA TYR A 145 8.59 -3.83 -3.06
C TYR A 145 8.24 -2.52 -3.76
N GLN A 146 8.82 -2.33 -4.94
CA GLN A 146 8.29 -1.46 -5.99
C GLN A 146 7.91 -2.35 -7.17
N PHE A 147 6.64 -2.36 -7.56
CA PHE A 147 6.21 -3.13 -8.74
C PHE A 147 6.44 -2.30 -9.99
N SER A 148 7.13 -2.85 -10.98
CA SER A 148 7.52 -2.10 -12.18
C SER A 148 7.33 -2.87 -13.49
N GLU A 149 6.55 -3.95 -13.50
CA GLU A 149 6.22 -4.66 -14.73
C GLU A 149 5.07 -3.95 -15.46
N PRO A 150 5.27 -3.47 -16.70
CA PRO A 150 4.23 -2.75 -17.45
C PRO A 150 2.97 -3.59 -17.71
N THR A 151 1.81 -2.94 -17.61
CA THR A 151 0.50 -3.56 -17.89
C THR A 151 -0.14 -3.00 -19.16
N SER A 152 -0.25 -1.67 -19.27
CA SER A 152 -0.95 -0.98 -20.34
C SER A 152 -0.29 0.36 -20.64
N GLY A 153 -0.05 0.66 -21.93
CA GLY A 153 0.60 1.88 -22.38
C GLY A 153 2.08 2.04 -21.99
N GLY A 154 2.66 1.11 -21.22
CA GLY A 154 4.01 1.28 -20.68
C GLY A 154 4.07 1.99 -19.32
N LEU A 155 2.90 2.23 -18.69
CA LEU A 155 2.81 2.68 -17.30
C LEU A 155 2.53 1.49 -16.37
N VAL A 156 2.82 1.69 -15.08
CA VAL A 156 2.52 0.75 -14.00
C VAL A 156 1.68 1.48 -12.95
N LEU A 157 0.38 1.50 -13.19
CA LEU A 157 -0.62 2.31 -12.48
C LEU A 157 -1.01 1.67 -11.15
N HIS A 158 -1.72 2.42 -10.31
CA HIS A 158 -2.27 1.91 -9.06
C HIS A 158 -3.13 0.66 -9.26
N GLY A 159 -2.81 -0.40 -8.52
CA GLY A 159 -3.54 -1.69 -8.54
C GLY A 159 -3.14 -2.66 -9.66
N ASP A 160 -2.22 -2.27 -10.56
CA ASP A 160 -1.76 -3.12 -11.66
C ASP A 160 -1.09 -4.43 -11.21
N GLU A 161 -0.47 -4.43 -10.02
CA GLU A 161 0.20 -5.59 -9.44
C GLU A 161 -0.79 -6.66 -8.96
N ILE A 162 -2.05 -6.28 -8.70
CA ILE A 162 -3.06 -7.19 -8.14
C ILE A 162 -3.26 -8.40 -9.07
N GLY A 163 -3.35 -8.18 -10.38
CA GLY A 163 -3.48 -9.28 -11.35
C GLY A 163 -2.31 -10.27 -11.31
N TYR A 164 -1.09 -9.77 -11.03
CA TYR A 164 0.11 -10.59 -10.89
C TYR A 164 0.12 -11.37 -9.57
N VAL A 165 -0.30 -10.74 -8.47
CA VAL A 165 -0.40 -11.36 -7.13
C VAL A 165 -1.42 -12.49 -7.11
N PHE A 166 -2.52 -12.38 -7.86
CA PHE A 166 -3.58 -13.40 -7.88
C PHE A 166 -3.48 -14.37 -9.07
N GLY A 167 -2.56 -14.15 -10.02
CA GLY A 167 -2.46 -14.97 -11.23
C GLY A 167 -3.69 -14.85 -12.14
N THR A 168 -4.34 -13.68 -12.15
CA THR A 168 -5.61 -13.44 -12.87
C THR A 168 -5.45 -12.59 -14.13
N LEU A 169 -4.22 -12.45 -14.64
CA LEU A 169 -3.95 -11.78 -15.92
C LEU A 169 -4.72 -12.48 -17.05
N ARG A 170 -5.51 -11.73 -17.82
CA ARG A 170 -6.41 -12.30 -18.84
C ARG A 170 -5.67 -12.94 -20.01
N THR A 171 -4.61 -12.29 -20.49
CA THR A 171 -3.79 -12.72 -21.64
C THR A 171 -2.33 -12.32 -21.44
N PRO A 172 -1.64 -12.90 -20.44
CA PRO A 172 -0.27 -12.51 -20.14
C PRO A 172 0.69 -12.96 -21.23
N SER A 173 1.69 -12.12 -21.53
CA SER A 173 2.88 -12.59 -22.26
C SER A 173 3.64 -13.63 -21.43
N ALA A 174 4.55 -14.38 -22.05
CA ALA A 174 5.40 -15.32 -21.32
C ALA A 174 6.20 -14.65 -20.19
N GLN A 175 6.67 -13.42 -20.43
CA GLN A 175 7.35 -12.60 -19.44
C GLN A 175 6.42 -12.22 -18.29
N GLN A 176 5.21 -11.74 -18.57
CA GLN A 176 4.24 -11.36 -17.54
C GLN A 176 3.79 -12.57 -16.70
N ALA A 177 3.62 -13.73 -17.34
CA ALA A 177 3.33 -14.98 -16.65
C ALA A 177 4.49 -15.40 -15.72
N ALA A 178 5.74 -15.26 -16.15
CA ALA A 178 6.91 -15.52 -15.31
C ALA A 178 6.98 -14.57 -14.11
N VAL A 179 6.74 -13.27 -14.32
CA VAL A 179 6.67 -12.28 -13.24
C VAL A 179 5.55 -12.63 -12.26
N SER A 180 4.34 -12.93 -12.75
CA SER A 180 3.21 -13.32 -11.90
C SER A 180 3.51 -14.56 -11.06
N ASN A 181 4.19 -15.57 -11.63
CA ASN A 181 4.60 -16.76 -10.88
C ASN A 181 5.58 -16.42 -9.74
N ILE A 182 6.59 -15.59 -10.02
CA ILE A 182 7.53 -15.12 -9.00
C ILE A 182 6.80 -14.32 -7.91
N THR A 183 5.93 -13.39 -8.28
CA THR A 183 5.11 -12.58 -7.37
C THR A 183 4.22 -13.46 -6.48
N MET A 184 3.47 -14.40 -7.06
CA MET A 184 2.67 -15.37 -6.29
C MET A 184 3.52 -16.18 -5.31
N THR A 185 4.71 -16.62 -5.73
CA THR A 185 5.60 -17.42 -4.89
C THR A 185 6.09 -16.61 -3.68
N PHE A 186 6.47 -15.35 -3.86
CA PHE A 186 6.84 -14.47 -2.74
C PHE A 186 5.69 -14.32 -1.73
N TRP A 187 4.47 -14.03 -2.21
CA TRP A 187 3.30 -13.88 -1.33
C TRP A 187 2.94 -15.18 -0.61
N ALA A 188 3.02 -16.32 -1.29
CA ALA A 188 2.75 -17.63 -0.70
C ALA A 188 3.78 -18.00 0.38
N ASN A 189 5.08 -17.75 0.13
CA ASN A 189 6.14 -17.97 1.12
C ASN A 189 5.96 -17.09 2.35
N PHE A 190 5.65 -15.81 2.12
CA PHE A 190 5.39 -14.85 3.18
C PHE A 190 4.19 -15.26 4.04
N ALA A 191 3.07 -15.65 3.42
CA ALA A 191 1.89 -16.11 4.14
C ALA A 191 2.16 -17.36 4.99
N LYS A 192 3.05 -18.25 4.54
CA LYS A 192 3.43 -19.47 5.27
C LYS A 192 4.38 -19.21 6.43
N THR A 193 5.34 -18.30 6.27
CA THR A 193 6.52 -18.23 7.15
C THR A 193 6.83 -16.84 7.72
N GLY A 194 6.19 -15.79 7.21
CA GLY A 194 6.57 -14.40 7.48
C GLY A 194 7.84 -13.94 6.77
N ASN A 195 8.41 -14.77 5.87
CA ASN A 195 9.55 -14.47 5.03
C ASN A 195 9.20 -14.77 3.55
N PRO A 196 9.31 -13.81 2.62
CA PRO A 196 8.95 -14.03 1.21
C PRO A 196 9.98 -14.91 0.47
N ASN A 197 11.22 -15.02 0.98
CA ASN A 197 12.31 -15.69 0.27
C ASN A 197 12.15 -17.21 0.18
N GLY A 198 12.76 -17.79 -0.85
CA GLY A 198 12.75 -19.24 -1.11
C GLY A 198 13.70 -19.63 -2.24
N PRO A 199 13.90 -20.94 -2.47
CA PRO A 199 14.78 -21.43 -3.54
C PRO A 199 14.39 -20.89 -4.91
N GLY A 200 15.40 -20.44 -5.68
CA GLY A 200 15.19 -19.93 -7.05
C GLY A 200 14.57 -18.53 -7.15
N LEU A 201 14.30 -17.86 -6.02
CA LEU A 201 13.80 -16.48 -6.01
C LEU A 201 14.94 -15.46 -5.88
N PRO A 202 14.78 -14.27 -6.47
CA PRO A 202 15.61 -13.12 -6.14
C PRO A 202 15.58 -12.84 -4.63
N SER A 203 16.70 -12.41 -4.07
CA SER A 203 16.77 -12.04 -2.66
C SER A 203 15.92 -10.80 -2.41
N TRP A 204 14.96 -10.92 -1.50
CA TRP A 204 14.17 -9.82 -0.96
C TRP A 204 14.65 -9.48 0.45
N PRO A 205 15.51 -8.47 0.61
CA PRO A 205 16.08 -8.11 1.90
C PRO A 205 15.03 -7.56 2.87
N ILE A 206 15.28 -7.77 4.16
CA ILE A 206 14.55 -7.08 5.23
C ILE A 206 14.89 -5.59 5.16
N TRP A 207 13.88 -4.75 5.29
CA TRP A 207 14.01 -3.31 5.37
C TRP A 207 14.85 -2.91 6.59
N ASN A 208 15.91 -2.13 6.34
CA ASN A 208 16.85 -1.66 7.35
C ASN A 208 16.84 -0.13 7.52
N GLY A 209 15.87 0.56 6.92
CA GLY A 209 15.76 2.02 6.97
C GLY A 209 16.54 2.79 5.90
N SER A 210 17.37 2.13 5.07
CA SER A 210 18.21 2.85 4.10
C SER A 210 18.48 2.16 2.76
N ALA A 211 18.28 0.84 2.60
CA ALA A 211 18.42 0.18 1.30
C ALA A 211 17.92 -1.28 1.32
N ALA A 212 16.69 -1.51 0.85
CA ALA A 212 16.13 -2.87 0.65
C ALA A 212 14.74 -2.83 -0.05
N ILE A 213 14.59 -2.13 -1.17
CA ILE A 213 13.34 -2.21 -1.96
C ILE A 213 13.56 -3.20 -3.10
N LEU A 214 12.78 -4.28 -3.15
CA LEU A 214 12.80 -5.19 -4.29
C LEU A 214 12.05 -4.54 -5.45
N ASN A 215 12.73 -4.26 -6.56
CA ASN A 215 12.05 -3.98 -7.82
C ASN A 215 11.45 -5.27 -8.37
N MET A 216 10.13 -5.37 -8.41
CA MET A 216 9.40 -6.52 -8.89
C MET A 216 9.03 -6.32 -10.35
N SER A 217 9.82 -6.95 -11.22
CA SER A 217 9.65 -6.95 -12.67
C SER A 217 10.29 -8.19 -13.27
N SER A 218 10.31 -8.31 -14.59
CA SER A 218 11.01 -9.35 -15.33
C SER A 218 12.52 -9.38 -15.09
N SER A 219 13.09 -8.28 -14.60
CA SER A 219 14.50 -8.15 -14.22
C SER A 219 14.58 -7.66 -12.76
N PRO A 220 14.33 -8.54 -11.78
CA PRO A 220 14.23 -8.16 -10.38
C PRO A 220 15.60 -7.74 -9.84
N VAL A 221 15.63 -6.57 -9.22
CA VAL A 221 16.84 -5.98 -8.63
C VAL A 221 16.51 -5.30 -7.31
N VAL A 222 17.45 -5.28 -6.38
CA VAL A 222 17.29 -4.49 -5.16
C VAL A 222 17.66 -3.05 -5.46
N LEU A 223 16.69 -2.16 -5.34
CA LEU A 223 16.89 -0.73 -5.47
C LEU A 223 17.39 -0.15 -4.15
N ARG A 224 18.18 0.91 -4.27
CA ARG A 224 18.33 1.87 -3.17
C ARG A 224 17.01 2.60 -2.97
N THR A 225 16.81 3.12 -1.77
CA THR A 225 15.62 3.86 -1.40
C THR A 225 15.23 4.89 -2.45
N ARG A 226 13.93 4.97 -2.75
CA ARG A 226 13.38 6.09 -3.54
C ARG A 226 13.64 7.40 -2.79
N ARG A 227 13.61 8.54 -3.49
CA ARG A 227 13.84 9.87 -2.91
C ARG A 227 13.06 10.01 -1.60
N THR A 228 13.74 10.43 -0.53
CA THR A 228 13.06 10.84 0.70
C THR A 228 12.51 12.22 0.50
N ILE A 229 11.19 12.39 0.57
CA ILE A 229 10.57 13.72 0.51
C ILE A 229 11.01 14.53 1.75
N PRO A 230 11.24 15.86 1.63
CA PRO A 230 11.59 16.70 2.76
C PRO A 230 10.69 16.49 3.99
N SER A 231 11.31 16.51 5.18
CA SER A 231 10.64 16.18 6.45
C SER A 231 9.44 17.08 6.81
N TRP A 232 9.34 18.27 6.21
CA TRP A 232 8.19 19.17 6.37
C TRP A 232 7.02 18.81 5.42
N VAL A 233 7.28 18.26 4.24
CA VAL A 233 6.23 17.63 3.42
C VAL A 233 5.74 16.35 4.10
N ALA A 234 6.61 15.62 4.79
CA ALA A 234 6.20 14.51 5.64
C ALA A 234 5.26 14.97 6.78
N ARG A 235 5.32 16.24 7.21
CA ARG A 235 4.43 16.83 8.23
C ARG A 235 3.06 17.24 7.67
N SER A 236 2.91 17.45 6.36
CA SER A 236 1.61 17.79 5.73
C SER A 236 0.68 16.59 5.51
N LEU A 237 1.08 15.38 5.93
CA LEU A 237 0.23 14.17 6.06
C LEU A 237 -0.93 14.28 7.09
N ASN A 238 -1.35 15.49 7.48
CA ASN A 238 -2.38 15.72 8.50
C ASN A 238 -3.43 16.67 7.91
N PRO A 239 -4.65 16.19 7.59
CA PRO A 239 -5.60 15.89 8.67
C PRO A 239 -6.54 14.65 8.53
N THR A 240 -6.61 13.91 7.42
CA THR A 240 -7.76 12.98 7.23
C THR A 240 -7.50 11.52 6.86
N GLY A 241 -6.25 11.07 6.68
CA GLY A 241 -5.99 9.64 6.56
C GLY A 241 -4.85 9.30 5.63
N THR A 242 -4.00 8.37 6.06
CA THR A 242 -2.99 7.76 5.20
C THR A 242 -3.66 6.66 4.39
N PHE A 243 -3.60 6.76 3.06
CA PHE A 243 -3.90 5.63 2.19
C PHE A 243 -2.67 4.73 2.16
N MET A 244 -2.82 3.49 2.60
CA MET A 244 -1.73 2.53 2.57
C MET A 244 -2.31 1.16 2.23
N GLN A 245 -1.75 0.53 1.21
CA GLN A 245 -2.02 -0.86 0.90
C GLN A 245 -1.12 -1.70 1.81
N VAL A 246 -1.66 -2.16 2.94
CA VAL A 246 -0.98 -3.10 3.85
C VAL A 246 -1.65 -4.45 3.72
N ALA A 247 -0.95 -5.42 3.13
CA ALA A 247 -1.41 -6.79 3.11
C ALA A 247 -1.10 -7.45 4.46
N TYR A 248 -2.13 -7.65 5.29
CA TYR A 248 -2.06 -8.53 6.45
C TYR A 248 -2.56 -9.93 6.08
N LEU A 249 -1.65 -10.90 5.97
CA LEU A 249 -1.99 -12.31 5.82
C LEU A 249 -1.68 -13.04 7.14
N GLN A 250 -2.73 -13.55 7.80
CA GLN A 250 -2.61 -14.41 8.98
C GLN A 250 -2.58 -15.88 8.54
N PRO A 251 -1.83 -16.77 9.22
CA PRO A 251 -1.83 -18.20 8.89
C PRO A 251 -3.20 -18.84 9.16
N PHE A 252 -3.69 -19.62 8.18
CA PHE A 252 -4.98 -20.34 8.25
C PHE A 252 -4.95 -21.48 9.28
N ARG A 253 -6.03 -21.60 10.08
CA ARG A 253 -6.48 -22.87 10.68
C ARG A 253 -7.93 -23.13 10.24
N SER A 254 -8.17 -24.24 9.56
CA SER A 254 -9.46 -24.62 8.97
C SER A 254 -10.43 -25.15 10.02
N HIS A 255 -11.64 -24.58 10.17
CA HIS A 255 -12.79 -25.24 10.81
C HIS A 255 -14.07 -24.94 10.00
N HIS A 256 -14.82 -25.99 9.64
CA HIS A 256 -16.07 -25.97 8.88
C HIS A 256 -17.24 -25.38 9.70
N TYR A 257 -18.15 -24.65 9.04
CA TYR A 257 -19.50 -24.43 9.57
C TYR A 257 -20.57 -24.44 8.45
N LYS A 258 -21.71 -25.09 8.74
CA LYS A 258 -22.90 -25.23 7.87
C LYS A 258 -23.82 -24.00 8.01
N GLY A 259 -24.40 -23.54 6.89
CA GLY A 259 -25.01 -22.20 6.77
C GLY A 259 -26.46 -22.02 7.23
N ARG A 260 -26.94 -20.78 7.02
CA ARG A 260 -28.35 -20.35 6.86
C ARG A 260 -28.39 -19.00 6.12
N ALA A 261 -29.40 -18.82 5.25
CA ALA A 261 -29.62 -17.61 4.44
C ALA A 261 -30.33 -16.49 5.23
N LEU A 262 -30.11 -15.23 4.83
CA LEU A 262 -30.79 -14.02 5.33
C LEU A 262 -31.37 -13.17 4.17
N PRO A 263 -32.40 -12.32 4.42
CA PRO A 263 -33.27 -11.76 3.39
C PRO A 263 -32.80 -10.43 2.80
N ALA A 264 -33.33 -10.13 1.61
CA ALA A 264 -32.95 -9.03 0.72
C ALA A 264 -33.57 -7.67 1.14
N SER A 265 -32.85 -6.88 1.93
CA SER A 265 -32.92 -5.40 1.94
C SER A 265 -32.02 -4.81 3.04
N TRP A 266 -30.70 -4.92 2.91
CA TRP A 266 -29.74 -4.19 3.74
C TRP A 266 -28.52 -3.83 2.89
N THR A 267 -28.23 -2.52 2.77
CA THR A 267 -26.96 -1.99 2.29
C THR A 267 -25.83 -2.58 3.15
N SER A 268 -24.83 -3.16 2.49
CA SER A 268 -23.88 -4.12 3.04
C SER A 268 -22.97 -3.55 4.15
N CYS A 269 -23.30 -3.87 5.40
CA CYS A 269 -22.32 -4.04 6.47
C CYS A 269 -21.92 -5.52 6.51
N THR A 270 -20.67 -5.85 6.16
CA THR A 270 -20.14 -7.23 6.29
C THR A 270 -19.30 -7.37 7.56
N PHE A 271 -19.81 -8.12 8.53
CA PHE A 271 -19.02 -8.85 9.53
C PHE A 271 -18.96 -10.33 9.10
N GLU A 272 -17.77 -10.96 9.11
CA GLU A 272 -17.48 -12.29 9.69
C GLU A 272 -16.27 -13.05 9.09
N ARG A 273 -15.84 -14.03 9.91
CA ARG A 273 -14.71 -14.97 9.91
C ARG A 273 -14.42 -15.73 8.60
N ASN A 274 -13.11 -16.02 8.44
CA ASN A 274 -12.48 -16.97 7.52
C ASN A 274 -12.38 -16.52 6.05
N GLY A 275 -11.22 -16.01 5.64
CA GLY A 275 -10.86 -15.80 4.24
C GLY A 275 -10.28 -14.41 3.98
N LEU A 276 -9.37 -14.33 3.00
CA LEU A 276 -8.64 -13.13 2.58
C LEU A 276 -9.56 -11.91 2.45
N VAL A 277 -9.19 -10.80 3.09
CA VAL A 277 -9.72 -9.47 2.78
C VAL A 277 -8.52 -8.60 2.43
N LEU A 278 -8.32 -8.36 1.13
CA LEU A 278 -7.54 -7.22 0.65
C LEU A 278 -8.53 -6.06 0.55
N VAL A 279 -8.46 -5.10 1.47
CA VAL A 279 -9.24 -3.86 1.33
C VAL A 279 -8.50 -2.99 0.31
N GLY A 280 -8.91 -3.07 -0.95
CA GLY A 280 -8.72 -1.99 -1.91
C GLY A 280 -9.76 -0.92 -1.62
N MET A 281 -9.33 0.28 -1.24
CA MET A 281 -10.25 1.37 -0.93
C MET A 281 -10.73 2.02 -2.22
N LEU A 282 -11.97 1.72 -2.60
CA LEU A 282 -12.74 2.41 -3.63
C LEU A 282 -13.04 3.84 -3.14
N HIS A 283 -12.70 4.87 -3.92
CA HIS A 283 -13.12 6.25 -3.65
C HIS A 283 -14.63 6.40 -3.89
N ALA A 284 -15.38 6.88 -2.89
CA ALA A 284 -16.69 7.49 -3.09
C ALA A 284 -16.55 9.01 -2.92
N PHE A 285 -16.75 9.77 -4.00
CA PHE A 285 -16.96 11.20 -3.92
C PHE A 285 -18.32 11.46 -3.25
N LEU A 286 -18.32 12.06 -2.07
CA LEU A 286 -19.50 12.79 -1.58
C LEU A 286 -19.24 14.28 -1.82
N ARG A 287 -19.79 14.81 -2.92
CA ARG A 287 -20.11 16.24 -2.98
C ARG A 287 -21.25 16.45 -1.98
N GLY A 288 -20.93 17.00 -0.81
CA GLY A 288 -21.92 17.49 0.14
C GLY A 288 -22.23 18.94 -0.20
N GLU A 289 -23.43 19.16 -0.73
CA GLU A 289 -24.03 20.47 -0.98
C GLU A 289 -24.07 21.32 0.30
N VAL A 290 -23.89 22.62 0.15
CA VAL A 290 -24.14 23.63 1.19
C VAL A 290 -25.66 23.81 1.31
N PRO A 291 -26.30 23.57 2.47
CA PRO A 291 -27.64 24.07 2.72
C PRO A 291 -27.55 25.50 3.28
N ALA A 292 -28.55 26.31 2.89
CA ALA A 292 -28.73 27.72 3.23
C ALA A 292 -28.81 28.01 4.74
#